data_AF-A0AAU2NXG3-F1
#
_entry.id   AF-A0AAU2NXG3-F1
#
_cell.length_a   1.000
_cell.length_b   1.000
_cell.length_c   1.000
_cell.angle_alpha   90.00
_cell.angle_beta   90.00
_cell.angle_gamma   90.00
#
_symmetry.space_group_name_H-M   'P 1'
#
loop_
_entity.id
_entity.type
_entity.pdbx_description
1 polymer ?
#
loop_
_entity_poly.entity_id
_entity_poly.type
_entity_poly.pdbx_seq_one_letter_code
_entity_poly.pdbx_strand_id
1 'polypeptide(L)'
;MSLENEKIIRNAYQVAEEQDVAGWVAAFTEDGTFTDMSVPLTYRGADELGRTVEVYAKAFPDMHRELERFYVTGDVVIVQLRLQGTHLGPLELPSGTVPPTGKRMDAPCCDVFELVDGKIKRFDCYAEGSVIATQLGLA
;
A
#
# COMPACT_ATOMS: atom_id res chain seq x y z
N MET A 1 -11.17 19.42 -8.24
CA MET A 1 -11.16 18.12 -8.93
C MET A 1 -9.75 17.54 -9.06
N SER A 2 -8.89 17.86 -10.06
CA SER A 2 -7.60 17.14 -10.20
C SER A 2 -6.63 17.31 -9.01
N LEU A 3 -6.44 18.54 -8.54
CA LEU A 3 -5.60 18.84 -7.36
C LEU A 3 -6.19 18.35 -6.03
N GLU A 4 -7.48 18.01 -6.00
CA GLU A 4 -8.16 17.56 -4.79
C GLU A 4 -8.00 16.05 -4.61
N ASN A 5 -8.21 15.29 -5.67
CA ASN A 5 -7.98 13.85 -5.70
C ASN A 5 -6.51 13.50 -5.40
N GLU A 6 -5.56 14.26 -5.94
CA GLU A 6 -4.15 14.10 -5.58
C GLU A 6 -3.91 14.31 -4.07
N LYS A 7 -4.49 15.35 -3.48
CA LYS A 7 -4.35 15.63 -2.04
C LYS A 7 -4.94 14.51 -1.18
N ILE A 8 -6.10 13.99 -1.57
CA ILE A 8 -6.74 12.85 -0.89
C ILE A 8 -5.80 11.65 -0.87
N ILE A 9 -5.20 11.30 -2.01
CA ILE A 9 -4.29 10.16 -2.10
C ILE A 9 -2.97 10.41 -1.35
N ARG A 10 -2.41 11.61 -1.41
CA ARG A 10 -1.23 11.97 -0.58
C ARG A 10 -1.52 11.82 0.91
N ASN A 11 -2.71 12.24 1.35
CA ASN A 11 -3.12 12.06 2.74
C ASN A 11 -3.29 10.58 3.08
N ALA A 12 -3.86 9.77 2.19
CA ALA A 12 -3.98 8.32 2.41
C ALA A 12 -2.60 7.65 2.58
N TYR A 13 -1.59 8.05 1.81
CA TYR A 13 -0.22 7.57 2.02
C TYR A 13 0.35 8.00 3.36
N GLN A 14 0.17 9.26 3.77
CA GLN A 14 0.62 9.73 5.07
C GLN A 14 -0.02 8.94 6.22
N VAL A 15 -1.33 8.73 6.16
CA VAL A 15 -2.08 7.91 7.12
C VAL A 15 -1.52 6.49 7.21
N ALA A 16 -1.22 5.86 6.07
CA ALA A 16 -0.64 4.52 6.03
C ALA A 16 0.81 4.47 6.53
N GLU A 17 1.59 5.54 6.35
CA GLU A 17 2.97 5.67 6.81
C GLU A 17 3.05 5.96 8.32
N GLU A 18 2.11 6.76 8.84
CA GLU A 18 1.90 7.00 10.27
C GLU A 18 1.25 5.80 11.00
N GLN A 19 0.94 4.72 10.26
CA GLN A 19 0.33 3.49 10.77
C GLN A 19 -1.05 3.72 11.43
N ASP A 20 -1.77 4.75 10.98
CA ASP A 20 -3.13 5.05 11.47
C ASP A 20 -4.15 4.12 10.79
N VAL A 21 -4.42 3.00 11.46
CA VAL A 21 -5.38 1.99 11.02
C VAL A 21 -6.80 2.58 10.85
N ALA A 22 -7.23 3.42 11.78
CA ALA A 22 -8.58 3.98 11.74
C ALA A 22 -8.74 4.99 10.60
N GLY A 23 -7.74 5.87 10.43
CA GLY A 23 -7.67 6.78 9.30
C GLY A 23 -7.62 6.05 7.96
N TRP A 24 -6.85 4.96 7.87
CA TRP A 24 -6.72 4.18 6.65
C TRP A 24 -8.05 3.58 6.24
N VAL A 25 -8.75 2.92 7.18
CA VAL A 25 -10.09 2.37 6.94
C VAL A 25 -11.08 3.47 6.54
N ALA A 26 -11.04 4.63 7.22
CA ALA A 26 -11.95 5.74 6.94
C ALA A 26 -11.77 6.37 5.54
N ALA A 27 -10.59 6.22 4.94
CA ALA A 27 -10.27 6.70 3.61
C ALA A 27 -11.02 5.94 2.49
N PHE A 28 -11.54 4.74 2.76
CA PHE A 28 -12.27 3.92 1.78
C PHE A 28 -13.78 4.13 1.85
N THR A 29 -14.47 3.89 0.73
CA THR A 29 -15.92 3.66 0.75
C THR A 29 -16.24 2.38 1.52
N GLU A 30 -17.49 2.23 1.99
CA GLU A 30 -17.92 1.03 2.74
C GLU A 30 -17.63 -0.28 1.98
N ASP A 31 -17.80 -0.23 0.66
CA ASP A 31 -17.57 -1.32 -0.28
C ASP A 31 -16.27 -1.14 -1.09
N GLY A 32 -15.32 -0.38 -0.53
CA GLY A 32 -14.02 -0.12 -1.12
C GLY A 32 -13.08 -1.33 -1.00
N THR A 33 -12.16 -1.46 -1.96
CA THR A 33 -11.23 -2.60 -2.01
C THR A 33 -9.78 -2.17 -2.19
N PHE A 34 -8.87 -2.91 -1.58
CA PHE A 34 -7.44 -2.84 -1.87
C PHE A 34 -6.98 -4.19 -2.43
N THR A 35 -6.45 -4.22 -3.65
CA THR A 35 -5.82 -5.39 -4.26
C THR A 35 -4.32 -5.19 -4.36
N ASP A 36 -3.54 -6.10 -3.79
CA ASP A 36 -2.14 -6.26 -4.15
C ASP A 36 -2.12 -7.07 -5.45
N MET A 37 -1.55 -6.54 -6.52
CA MET A 37 -1.50 -7.19 -7.84
C MET A 37 -0.27 -8.07 -8.02
N SER A 38 0.69 -8.00 -7.10
CA SER A 38 1.89 -8.85 -7.10
C SER A 38 1.61 -10.24 -6.52
N VAL A 39 0.50 -10.38 -5.78
CA VAL A 39 -0.01 -11.63 -5.22
C VAL A 39 -1.52 -11.73 -5.45
N PRO A 40 -2.17 -12.89 -5.46
CA PRO A 40 -3.62 -12.98 -5.68
C PRO A 40 -4.42 -12.64 -4.40
N LEU A 41 -4.31 -11.41 -3.88
CA LEU A 41 -4.92 -11.00 -2.62
C LEU A 41 -5.66 -9.65 -2.75
N THR A 42 -6.94 -9.66 -2.36
CA THR A 42 -7.77 -8.46 -2.26
C THR A 42 -8.37 -8.37 -0.86
N TYR A 43 -8.21 -7.21 -0.23
CA TYR A 43 -8.74 -6.84 1.08
C TYR A 43 -10.05 -6.05 0.93
N ARG A 44 -11.04 -6.39 1.74
CA ARG A 44 -12.39 -5.82 1.70
C ARG A 44 -12.93 -5.56 3.10
N GLY A 45 -13.64 -4.44 3.24
CA GLY A 45 -14.23 -4.04 4.51
C GLY A 45 -13.20 -3.62 5.55
N ALA A 46 -13.70 -3.04 6.65
CA ALA A 46 -12.87 -2.39 7.66
C ALA A 46 -11.77 -3.29 8.25
N ASP A 47 -12.13 -4.54 8.59
CA ASP A 47 -11.20 -5.46 9.25
C ASP A 47 -10.01 -5.84 8.36
N GLU A 48 -10.27 -6.21 7.09
CA GLU A 48 -9.19 -6.61 6.17
C GLU A 48 -8.36 -5.41 5.73
N LEU A 49 -8.99 -4.26 5.48
CA LEU A 49 -8.28 -3.03 5.13
C LEU A 49 -7.37 -2.59 6.27
N GLY A 50 -7.83 -2.61 7.52
CA GLY A 50 -7.03 -2.28 8.69
C GLY A 50 -5.84 -3.22 8.88
N ARG A 51 -6.05 -4.54 8.67
CA ARG A 51 -5.00 -5.56 8.76
C ARG A 51 -3.82 -5.28 7.84
N THR A 52 -4.04 -4.67 6.67
CA THR A 52 -2.93 -4.35 5.74
C THR A 52 -1.90 -3.43 6.37
N VAL A 53 -2.34 -2.37 7.06
CA VAL A 53 -1.45 -1.42 7.75
C VAL A 53 -0.70 -2.12 8.86
N GLU A 54 -1.38 -2.95 9.67
CA GLU A 54 -0.75 -3.69 10.75
C GLU A 54 0.32 -4.67 10.28
N VAL A 55 0.07 -5.40 9.20
CA VAL A 55 1.03 -6.37 8.64
C VAL A 55 2.29 -5.65 8.17
N TYR A 56 2.14 -4.57 7.39
CA TYR A 56 3.30 -3.82 6.90
C TYR A 56 4.03 -3.08 8.02
N ALA A 57 3.32 -2.51 9.00
CA ALA A 57 3.91 -1.88 10.18
C ALA A 57 4.75 -2.85 11.02
N LYS A 58 4.26 -4.08 11.20
CA LYS A 58 5.00 -5.14 11.91
C LYS A 58 6.21 -5.61 11.11
N ALA A 59 6.04 -5.88 9.82
CA ALA A 59 7.11 -6.40 8.97
C ALA A 59 8.22 -5.37 8.73
N PHE A 60 7.84 -4.11 8.52
CA PHE A 60 8.71 -2.99 8.17
C PHE A 60 8.39 -1.77 9.06
N PRO A 61 8.93 -1.70 10.29
CA PRO A 61 8.67 -0.60 11.21
C PRO A 61 9.11 0.78 10.70
N ASP A 62 10.02 0.79 9.74
CA ASP A 62 10.55 1.96 9.02
C ASP A 62 10.02 2.05 7.58
N MET A 63 8.84 1.49 7.30
CA MET A 63 8.20 1.58 5.98
C MET A 63 8.06 3.03 5.54
N HIS A 64 8.63 3.35 4.38
CA HIS A 64 8.53 4.65 3.73
C HIS A 64 8.05 4.48 2.29
N ARG A 65 7.15 5.36 1.86
CA ARG A 65 6.61 5.41 0.50
C ARG A 65 7.09 6.68 -0.18
N GLU A 66 8.15 6.55 -0.97
CA GLU A 66 8.70 7.67 -1.73
C GLU A 66 7.82 7.93 -2.96
N LEU A 67 7.01 8.99 -2.92
CA LEU A 67 6.03 9.31 -3.96
C LEU A 67 6.67 10.12 -5.09
N GLU A 68 6.88 9.51 -6.25
CA GLU A 68 7.65 10.12 -7.35
C GLU A 68 6.78 10.93 -8.32
N ARG A 69 5.71 10.33 -8.85
CA ARG A 69 4.88 10.95 -9.90
C ARG A 69 3.41 10.67 -9.70
N PHE A 70 2.60 11.68 -9.93
CA PHE A 70 1.14 11.61 -9.90
C PHE A 70 0.55 11.90 -11.27
N TYR A 71 -0.45 11.12 -11.65
CA TYR A 71 -1.28 11.36 -12.83
C TYR A 71 -2.74 11.29 -12.41
N VAL A 72 -3.49 12.37 -12.67
CA VAL A 72 -4.90 12.45 -12.28
C VAL A 72 -5.76 12.57 -13.53
N THR A 73 -6.73 11.67 -13.67
CA THR A 73 -7.69 11.65 -14.79
C THR A 73 -9.10 11.38 -14.27
N GLY A 74 -9.91 12.44 -14.20
CA GLY A 74 -11.22 12.37 -13.55
C GLY A 74 -11.07 11.90 -12.10
N ASP A 75 -11.71 10.78 -11.78
CA ASP A 75 -11.72 10.19 -10.45
C ASP A 75 -10.61 9.15 -10.23
N VAL A 76 -9.75 8.94 -11.23
CA VAL A 76 -8.61 8.04 -11.14
C VAL A 76 -7.33 8.80 -10.82
N VAL A 77 -6.56 8.29 -9.86
CA VAL A 77 -5.22 8.77 -9.52
C VAL A 77 -4.24 7.62 -9.68
N ILE A 78 -3.18 7.84 -10.46
CA ILE A 78 -2.10 6.88 -10.64
C ILE A 78 -0.84 7.45 -10.01
N VAL A 79 -0.14 6.63 -9.23
CA VAL A 79 1.05 7.04 -8.49
C VAL A 79 2.19 6.09 -8.82
N GLN A 80 3.30 6.63 -9.33
CA GLN A 80 4.57 5.92 -9.38
C GLN A 80 5.32 6.25 -8.09
N LEU A 81 5.78 5.23 -7.39
CA LEU A 81 6.40 5.35 -6.08
C LEU A 81 7.44 4.24 -5.85
N ARG A 82 8.20 4.37 -4.75
CA ARG A 82 9.06 3.30 -4.25
C ARG A 82 8.62 2.89 -2.85
N LEU A 83 8.59 1.58 -2.61
CA LEU A 83 8.37 1.00 -1.29
C LEU A 83 9.72 0.71 -0.65
N GLN A 84 9.96 1.29 0.53
CA GLN A 84 11.23 1.20 1.23
C GLN A 84 11.00 0.74 2.66
N GLY A 85 11.88 -0.12 3.16
CA GLY A 85 11.80 -0.54 4.56
C GLY A 85 12.74 -1.68 4.88
N THR A 86 13.04 -1.85 6.15
CA THR A 86 13.86 -2.92 6.71
C THR A 86 12.97 -4.01 7.27
N HIS A 87 13.14 -5.24 6.79
CA HIS A 87 12.32 -6.39 7.19
C HIS A 87 12.74 -6.88 8.59
N LEU A 88 12.09 -6.35 9.62
CA LEU A 88 12.41 -6.55 11.04
C LEU A 88 11.36 -7.33 11.82
N GLY A 89 10.15 -7.51 11.28
CA GLY A 89 9.13 -8.38 11.85
C GLY A 89 8.61 -9.41 10.85
N PRO A 90 7.63 -10.25 11.24
CA PRO A 90 7.06 -11.25 10.35
C PRO A 90 6.26 -10.60 9.22
N LEU A 91 6.51 -11.01 7.98
CA LEU A 91 5.72 -10.61 6.81
C LEU A 91 4.71 -11.71 6.48
N GLU A 92 3.42 -11.42 6.62
CA GLU A 92 2.32 -12.33 6.29
C GLU A 92 2.01 -12.25 4.79
N LEU A 93 2.18 -13.36 4.06
CA LEU A 93 1.83 -13.49 2.65
C LEU A 93 0.83 -14.63 2.44
N PRO A 94 0.11 -14.68 1.30
CA PRO A 94 -0.75 -15.82 0.96
C PRO A 94 -0.03 -17.17 0.96
N SER A 95 1.28 -17.18 0.65
CA SER A 95 2.11 -18.39 0.65
C SER A 95 2.60 -18.82 2.04
N GLY A 96 2.33 -18.03 3.08
CA GLY A 96 2.80 -18.25 4.45
C GLY A 96 3.52 -17.04 5.04
N THR A 97 3.95 -17.17 6.29
CA THR A 97 4.69 -16.11 7.01
C THR A 97 6.19 -16.20 6.72
N VAL A 98 6.78 -15.10 6.29
CA VAL A 98 8.23 -14.97 6.12
C VAL A 98 8.83 -14.39 7.41
N PRO A 99 9.83 -15.04 8.03
CA PRO A 99 10.51 -14.50 9.20
C PRO A 99 11.38 -13.27 8.84
N PRO A 100 11.67 -12.39 9.80
CA PRO A 100 12.46 -11.18 9.55
C PRO A 100 13.85 -11.53 9.02
N THR A 101 14.23 -10.88 7.93
CA THR A 101 15.51 -11.14 7.24
C THR A 101 16.61 -10.16 7.64
N GLY A 102 16.25 -9.03 8.28
CA GLY A 102 17.16 -7.93 8.60
C GLY A 102 17.63 -7.14 7.37
N LYS A 103 17.11 -7.44 6.18
CA LYS A 103 17.48 -6.76 4.93
C LYS A 103 16.53 -5.60 4.63
N ARG A 104 17.06 -4.58 3.97
CA ARG A 104 16.30 -3.45 3.46
C ARG A 104 15.84 -3.71 2.03
N MET A 105 14.57 -3.42 1.76
CA MET A 105 14.04 -3.33 0.40
C MET A 105 13.90 -1.87 -0.03
N ASP A 106 13.93 -1.70 -1.35
CA ASP A 106 13.71 -0.46 -2.07
C ASP A 106 13.22 -0.81 -3.48
N ALA A 107 11.92 -1.00 -3.60
CA ALA A 107 11.28 -1.62 -4.75
C ALA A 107 10.36 -0.63 -5.48
N PRO A 108 10.37 -0.60 -6.82
CA PRO A 108 9.39 0.15 -7.59
C PRO A 108 7.96 -0.35 -7.32
N CYS A 109 7.01 0.58 -7.37
CA CYS A 109 5.59 0.30 -7.26
C CYS A 109 4.80 1.27 -8.14
N CYS A 110 3.63 0.83 -8.60
CA CYS A 110 2.65 1.68 -9.24
C CYS A 110 1.30 1.44 -8.59
N ASP A 111 0.67 2.48 -8.08
CA ASP A 111 -0.64 2.40 -7.44
C ASP A 111 -1.69 3.06 -8.33
N VAL A 112 -2.85 2.42 -8.47
CA VAL A 112 -4.00 2.94 -9.21
C VAL A 112 -5.18 3.05 -8.25
N PHE A 113 -5.62 4.27 -8.01
CA PHE A 113 -6.76 4.57 -7.17
C PHE A 113 -7.94 5.04 -8.02
N GLU A 114 -9.13 4.58 -7.66
CA GLU A 114 -10.42 5.10 -8.14
C GLU A 114 -11.18 5.68 -6.95
N LEU A 115 -11.58 6.94 -7.06
CA LEU A 115 -12.24 7.69 -6.00
C LEU A 115 -13.73 7.85 -6.28
N VAL A 116 -14.54 7.87 -5.23
CA VAL A 116 -15.96 8.26 -5.28
C VAL A 116 -16.23 9.10 -4.04
N ASP A 117 -16.83 10.28 -4.23
CA ASP A 117 -17.19 11.22 -3.15
C ASP A 117 -16.06 11.48 -2.14
N GLY A 118 -14.83 11.62 -2.66
CA GLY A 118 -13.64 11.91 -1.87
C GLY A 118 -13.06 10.72 -1.10
N LYS A 119 -13.52 9.50 -1.38
CA LYS A 119 -13.06 8.26 -0.75
C LYS A 119 -12.57 7.24 -1.77
N ILE A 120 -11.70 6.34 -1.34
CA ILE A 120 -11.14 5.27 -2.17
C ILE A 120 -12.19 4.18 -2.37
N LYS A 121 -12.64 4.03 -3.62
CA LYS A 121 -13.52 2.94 -4.04
C LYS A 121 -12.71 1.72 -4.46
N ARG A 122 -11.58 1.92 -5.13
CA ARG A 122 -10.65 0.85 -5.51
C ARG A 122 -9.22 1.34 -5.41
N PHE A 123 -8.35 0.48 -4.90
CA PHE A 123 -6.92 0.65 -4.88
C PHE A 123 -6.27 -0.64 -5.41
N ASP A 124 -5.62 -0.56 -6.57
CA ASP A 124 -4.81 -1.65 -7.12
C ASP A 124 -3.32 -1.29 -7.01
N CYS A 125 -2.54 -2.06 -6.26
CA CYS A 125 -1.12 -1.86 -5.99
C CYS A 125 -0.28 -2.83 -6.83
N TYR A 126 0.57 -2.30 -7.70
CA TYR A 126 1.48 -3.08 -8.55
C TYR A 126 2.90 -2.95 -8.01
N ALA A 127 3.16 -3.59 -6.86
CA ALA A 127 4.51 -3.69 -6.31
C ALA A 127 5.35 -4.64 -7.15
N GLU A 128 6.62 -4.31 -7.39
CA GLU A 128 7.58 -5.21 -8.03
C GLU A 128 7.99 -6.32 -7.06
N GLY A 129 7.09 -7.30 -6.87
CA GLY A 129 7.26 -8.39 -5.90
C GLY A 129 8.52 -9.22 -6.14
N SER A 130 8.97 -9.35 -7.39
CA SER A 130 10.24 -10.03 -7.71
C SER A 130 11.46 -9.28 -7.17
N VAL A 131 11.47 -7.94 -7.27
CA VAL A 131 12.53 -7.08 -6.72
C VAL A 131 12.52 -7.15 -5.20
N ILE A 132 11.33 -7.09 -4.58
CA ILE A 132 11.17 -7.24 -3.13
C ILE A 132 11.73 -8.59 -2.69
N ALA A 133 11.30 -9.70 -3.31
CA ALA A 133 11.74 -11.04 -2.96
C ALA A 133 13.26 -11.20 -3.05
N THR A 134 13.89 -10.73 -4.14
CA THR A 134 15.35 -10.77 -4.30
C THR A 134 16.06 -9.92 -3.25
N GLN A 135 15.60 -8.70 -2.97
CA GLN A 135 16.25 -7.82 -1.98
C GLN A 135 16.09 -8.34 -0.54
N LEU A 136 15.01 -9.05 -0.25
CA LEU A 136 14.82 -9.77 1.02
C LEU A 136 15.53 -11.13 1.04
N GLY A 137 16.09 -11.59 -0.08
CA GLY A 137 16.79 -12.87 -0.22
C GLY A 137 15.89 -14.10 -0.15
N LEU A 138 14.68 -13.97 -0.67
CA LEU A 138 13.70 -15.04 -0.80
C LEU A 138 13.74 -15.72 -2.19
N ALA A 139 14.46 -15.12 -3.14
CA ALA A 139 14.69 -15.58 -4.50
C ALA A 139 16.12 -15.24 -4.96
#